data_AF-V4N0E9-F1
#
_entry.id   AF-V4N0E9-F1
#
_cell.length_a   1.000
_cell.length_b   1.000
_cell.length_c   1.000
_cell.angle_alpha   90.00
_cell.angle_beta   90.00
_cell.angle_gamma   90.00
#
_symmetry.space_group_name_H-M   'P 1'
#
loop_
_entity.id
_entity.type
_entity.pdbx_description
1 polymer ?
#
loop_
_entity_poly.entity_id
_entity_poly.type
_entity_poly.pdbx_seq_one_letter_code
_entity_poly.pdbx_strand_id
1 'polypeptide(L)'
;MDPRMIVIHEKSYILEIIDSVPFINTPLHVASASGNLAFATELMNLKPSFARKLNTYGPLHLAIEEGETQLVLSFLKVDPDLVRLRGRECIILY
;
A
#
# COMPACT_ATOMS: atom_id res chain seq x y z
N MET A 1 9.56 18.98 29.15
CA MET A 1 8.93 18.62 27.86
C MET A 1 8.17 17.32 28.08
N ASP A 2 6.89 17.26 27.70
CA ASP A 2 6.03 16.10 28.00
C ASP A 2 6.46 14.87 27.16
N PRO A 3 6.80 13.72 27.77
CA PRO A 3 7.16 12.51 27.04
C PRO A 3 6.04 11.97 26.13
N ARG A 4 4.78 12.37 26.37
CA ARG A 4 3.65 12.02 25.48
C ARG A 4 3.71 12.76 24.14
N MET A 5 4.32 13.94 24.07
CA MET A 5 4.45 14.70 22.81
C MET A 5 5.49 14.09 21.87
N ILE A 6 6.51 13.41 22.41
CA ILE A 6 7.53 12.70 21.61
C ILE A 6 6.87 11.53 20.85
N VAL A 7 5.98 10.78 21.50
CA VAL A 7 5.28 9.64 20.88
C VAL A 7 4.34 10.07 19.75
N ILE A 8 3.77 11.28 19.82
CA ILE A 8 2.90 11.81 18.76
C ILE A 8 3.75 12.37 17.60
N HIS A 9 4.86 13.06 17.91
CA HIS A 9 5.79 13.55 16.89
C HIS A 9 6.47 12.41 16.11
N GLU A 10 6.82 11.30 16.76
CA GLU A 10 7.35 10.10 16.09
C GLU A 10 6.33 9.46 15.14
N LYS A 11 5.05 9.42 15.52
CA LYS A 11 3.97 8.94 14.63
C LYS A 11 3.78 9.82 13.39
N SER A 12 4.14 11.10 13.45
CA SER A 12 3.97 12.03 12.33
C SER A 12 4.84 11.70 11.12
N TYR A 13 5.91 10.91 11.27
CA TYR A 13 6.80 10.50 10.18
C TYR A 13 6.75 9.00 9.89
N ILE A 14 5.81 8.26 10.49
CA ILE A 14 5.81 6.79 10.38
C ILE A 14 5.60 6.34 8.92
N LEU A 15 4.80 7.07 8.15
CA LEU A 15 4.56 6.76 6.74
C LEU A 15 5.82 7.00 5.90
N GLU A 16 6.56 8.06 6.19
CA GLU A 16 7.82 8.44 5.55
C GLU A 16 8.94 7.45 5.89
N ILE A 17 9.00 6.98 7.12
CA ILE A 17 9.94 5.93 7.54
C ILE A 17 9.63 4.65 6.77
N ILE A 18 8.37 4.21 6.73
CA ILE A 18 7.96 3.03 5.94
C ILE A 18 8.25 3.24 4.45
N ASP A 19 7.99 4.44 3.93
CA ASP A 19 8.24 4.80 2.53
C ASP A 19 9.73 4.85 2.17
N SER A 20 10.60 5.07 3.14
CA SER A 20 12.05 5.04 2.91
C SER A 20 12.58 3.61 2.71
N VAL A 21 11.87 2.58 3.20
CA VAL A 21 12.30 1.18 3.11
C VAL A 21 11.91 0.62 1.73
N PRO A 22 12.87 0.17 0.89
CA PRO A 22 12.56 -0.24 -0.48
C PRO A 22 11.62 -1.46 -0.58
N PHE A 23 11.78 -2.44 0.32
CA PHE A 23 10.97 -3.65 0.38
C PHE A 23 10.43 -3.85 1.79
N ILE A 24 9.12 -3.63 1.98
CA ILE A 24 8.49 -3.71 3.30
C ILE A 24 7.00 -4.03 3.16
N ASN A 25 6.47 -4.73 4.15
CA ASN A 25 5.04 -4.88 4.29
C ASN A 25 4.44 -3.58 4.81
N THR A 26 3.64 -2.90 3.99
CA THR A 26 3.00 -1.63 4.35
C THR A 26 1.59 -1.85 4.89
N PRO A 27 1.02 -0.90 5.64
CA PRO A 27 -0.40 -0.93 5.99
C PRO A 27 -1.33 -1.10 4.78
N LEU A 28 -0.91 -0.63 3.59
CA LEU A 28 -1.67 -0.79 2.36
C LEU A 28 -1.71 -2.24 1.86
N HIS A 29 -0.67 -3.05 2.09
CA HIS A 29 -0.72 -4.50 1.81
C HIS A 29 -1.79 -5.17 2.66
N VAL A 30 -1.84 -4.85 3.96
CA VAL A 30 -2.84 -5.39 4.89
C VAL A 30 -4.25 -4.96 4.50
N ALA A 31 -4.45 -3.68 4.13
CA ALA A 31 -5.72 -3.18 3.65
C ALA A 31 -6.16 -3.88 2.34
N SER A 32 -5.20 -4.20 1.47
CA SER A 32 -5.47 -4.88 0.19
C SER A 32 -5.85 -6.34 0.39
N ALA A 33 -5.12 -7.08 1.22
CA ALA A 33 -5.42 -8.47 1.57
C ALA A 33 -6.70 -8.63 2.42
N SER A 34 -7.27 -7.54 2.94
CA SER A 34 -8.53 -7.56 3.69
C SER A 34 -9.71 -6.95 2.93
N GLY A 35 -9.51 -6.50 1.69
CA GLY A 35 -10.54 -5.82 0.90
C GLY A 35 -11.06 -4.51 1.52
N ASN A 36 -10.31 -3.91 2.45
CA ASN A 36 -10.76 -2.70 3.12
C ASN A 36 -10.58 -1.46 2.23
N LEU A 37 -11.52 -1.28 1.30
CA LEU A 37 -11.51 -0.22 0.31
C LEU A 37 -11.36 1.18 0.91
N ALA A 38 -12.10 1.48 1.97
CA ALA A 38 -12.08 2.81 2.58
C ALA A 38 -10.69 3.13 3.15
N PHE A 39 -10.13 2.19 3.92
CA PHE A 39 -8.82 2.39 4.52
C PHE A 39 -7.69 2.40 3.47
N ALA A 40 -7.77 1.53 2.46
CA ALA A 40 -6.81 1.53 1.36
C ALA A 40 -6.85 2.85 0.56
N THR A 41 -8.05 3.37 0.30
CA THR A 41 -8.22 4.66 -0.41
C THR A 41 -7.62 5.82 0.38
N GLU A 42 -7.86 5.89 1.69
CA GLU A 42 -7.25 6.92 2.53
C GLU A 42 -5.72 6.81 2.56
N LEU A 43 -5.17 5.59 2.66
CA LEU A 43 -3.72 5.38 2.60
C LEU A 43 -3.12 5.79 1.24
N MET A 44 -3.81 5.51 0.14
CA MET A 44 -3.36 5.91 -1.20
C MET A 44 -3.45 7.43 -1.40
N ASN A 45 -4.44 8.10 -0.80
CA ASN A 45 -4.54 9.56 -0.80
C ASN A 45 -3.43 10.20 0.03
N LEU A 46 -3.15 9.65 1.21
CA LEU A 46 -2.16 10.17 2.13
C LEU A 46 -0.72 9.90 1.67
N LYS A 47 -0.48 8.71 1.10
CA LYS A 47 0.85 8.26 0.68
C LYS A 47 0.80 7.41 -0.59
N PRO A 48 0.64 8.03 -1.79
CA PRO A 48 0.48 7.31 -3.06
C PRO A 48 1.63 6.34 -3.39
N SER A 49 2.85 6.62 -2.93
CA SER A 49 4.02 5.77 -3.15
C SER A 49 3.85 4.36 -2.57
N PHE A 50 2.98 4.17 -1.57
CA PHE A 50 2.66 2.85 -1.02
C PHE A 50 2.06 1.91 -2.05
N ALA A 51 1.34 2.42 -3.06
CA ALA A 51 0.77 1.58 -4.10
C ALA A 51 1.84 0.85 -4.94
N ARG A 52 3.05 1.43 -5.03
CA ARG A 52 4.20 0.86 -5.73
C ARG A 52 5.16 0.11 -4.81
N LYS A 53 4.90 0.06 -3.49
CA LYS A 53 5.75 -0.68 -2.56
C LYS A 53 5.63 -2.16 -2.81
N LEU A 54 6.76 -2.84 -2.83
CA LEU A 54 6.83 -4.28 -3.03
C LEU A 54 7.22 -4.95 -1.72
N ASN A 55 6.50 -5.99 -1.34
CA ASN A 55 7.05 -7.08 -0.53
C ASN A 55 7.36 -8.26 -1.48
N THR A 56 7.05 -9.50 -1.11
CA THR A 56 6.95 -10.61 -2.08
C THR A 56 6.00 -10.27 -3.25
N TYR A 57 4.89 -9.59 -2.94
CA TYR A 57 3.84 -9.09 -3.82
C TYR A 57 3.68 -7.56 -3.71
N GLY A 58 2.98 -6.94 -4.66
CA GLY A 58 2.52 -5.55 -4.51
C GLY A 58 1.09 -5.49 -3.92
N PRO A 59 0.67 -4.38 -3.30
CA PRO A 59 -0.68 -4.24 -2.75
C PRO A 59 -1.79 -4.53 -3.77
N LEU A 60 -1.61 -4.10 -5.02
CA LEU A 60 -2.54 -4.40 -6.12
C LEU A 60 -2.69 -5.91 -6.36
N HIS A 61 -1.60 -6.69 -6.26
CA HIS A 61 -1.66 -8.13 -6.48
C HIS A 61 -2.54 -8.81 -5.42
N LEU A 62 -2.42 -8.39 -4.16
CA LEU A 62 -3.25 -8.90 -3.06
C LEU A 62 -4.73 -8.57 -3.28
N ALA A 63 -5.04 -7.35 -3.73
CA ALA A 63 -6.42 -6.98 -4.05
C ALA A 63 -7.00 -7.82 -5.21
N ILE A 64 -6.17 -8.20 -6.19
CA ILE A 64 -6.58 -9.10 -7.29
C ILE A 64 -6.80 -10.52 -6.77
N GLU A 65 -5.89 -11.04 -5.95
CA GLU A 65 -5.96 -12.39 -5.37
C GLU A 65 -7.22 -12.56 -4.51
N GLU A 66 -7.59 -11.53 -3.73
CA GLU A 66 -8.82 -11.52 -2.93
C GLU A 66 -10.09 -11.22 -3.75
N GLY A 67 -9.99 -10.93 -5.05
CA GLY A 67 -11.14 -10.66 -5.92
C GLY A 67 -11.80 -9.28 -5.70
N GLU A 68 -11.11 -8.35 -5.06
CA GLU A 68 -11.62 -7.05 -4.61
C GLU A 68 -11.66 -6.03 -5.76
N THR A 69 -12.59 -6.23 -6.69
CA THR A 69 -12.68 -5.47 -7.96
C THR A 69 -12.72 -3.96 -7.76
N GLN A 70 -13.46 -3.46 -6.77
CA GLN A 70 -13.54 -2.00 -6.53
C GLN A 70 -12.22 -1.42 -6.03
N LEU A 71 -11.47 -2.21 -5.25
CA LEU A 71 -10.15 -1.82 -4.77
C LEU A 71 -9.13 -1.86 -5.91
N VAL A 72 -9.19 -2.87 -6.78
CA VAL A 72 -8.38 -2.90 -8.01
C VAL A 72 -8.62 -1.63 -8.84
N LEU A 73 -9.88 -1.25 -9.06
CA LEU A 73 -10.21 -0.03 -9.80
C LEU A 73 -9.70 1.24 -9.12
N SER A 74 -9.69 1.32 -7.78
CA SER A 74 -9.15 2.49 -7.09
C SER A 74 -7.62 2.57 -7.20
N PHE A 75 -6.92 1.45 -7.15
CA PHE A 75 -5.48 1.40 -7.47
C PHE A 75 -5.19 1.92 -8.88
N LEU A 76 -5.95 1.48 -9.89
CA LEU A 76 -5.74 1.91 -11.28
C LEU A 76 -6.07 3.39 -11.53
N LYS A 77 -6.95 3.98 -10.70
CA LYS A 77 -7.19 5.42 -10.71
C LYS A 77 -6.01 6.22 -10.16
N VAL A 78 -5.29 5.66 -9.18
CA VAL A 78 -4.10 6.28 -8.58
C VAL A 78 -2.91 6.18 -9.55
N ASP A 79 -2.69 4.99 -10.11
CA ASP A 79 -1.60 4.73 -11.04
C ASP A 79 -1.94 3.55 -11.98
N PRO A 80 -2.30 3.81 -13.24
CA PRO A 80 -2.61 2.76 -14.22
C PRO A 80 -1.44 1.83 -14.53
N ASP A 81 -0.19 2.27 -14.34
CA ASP A 81 1.00 1.46 -14.64
C ASP A 81 1.27 0.39 -13.57
N LEU A 82 0.50 0.37 -12.48
CA LEU A 82 0.62 -0.65 -11.43
C LEU A 82 0.40 -2.08 -11.93
N VAL A 83 -0.43 -2.28 -12.97
CA VAL A 83 -0.63 -3.60 -13.59
C VAL A 83 0.64 -4.15 -14.24
N ARG A 84 1.61 -3.27 -14.53
CA ARG A 84 2.88 -3.62 -15.16
C ARG A 84 3.99 -3.81 -14.13
N LEU A 85 3.71 -3.48 -12.86
CA LEU A 85 4.66 -3.58 -11.77
C LEU A 85 4.88 -5.06 -11.44
N ARG A 86 5.98 -5.64 -11.90
CA ARG A 86 6.31 -7.03 -11.56
C ARG A 86 6.77 -7.14 -10.11
N GLY A 87 6.09 -7.97 -9.32
CA GLY A 87 6.58 -8.43 -8.01
C GLY A 87 7.84 -9.29 -8.12
N ARG A 88 8.39 -9.72 -6.98
CA ARG A 88 9.56 -10.63 -6.96
C ARG A 88 9.23 -12.03 -7.50
N GLU A 89 7.97 -12.42 -7.43
CA GLU A 89 7.47 -13.68 -7.98
C GLU A 89 6.53 -13.35 -9.15
N CYS A 90 7.02 -13.56 -10.37
CA CYS A 90 6.27 -13.36 -11.62
C CYS A 90 4.95 -14.14 -11.60
N ILE A 91 3.83 -13.48 -11.30
CA ILE A 91 2.51 -13.99 -11.68
C ILE A 91 1.85 -12.92 -12.56
N ILE A 92 1.98 -13.13 -13.86
CA ILE A 92 1.17 -12.48 -14.88
C ILE A 92 -0.21 -13.13 -14.83
N LEU A 93 -1.23 -12.37 -14.41
CA LEU A 93 -2.62 -12.75 -14.61
C LEU A 93 -3.13 -12.01 -15.85
N TYR A 94 -3.42 -12.78 -16.89
CA TYR A 94 -4.19 -12.40 -18.07
C TYR A 94 -5.67 -12.71 -17.85
#